data_AF-A0A267HWL1-F1
#
_entry.id   AF-A0A267HWL1-F1
#
_cell.length_a   1.000
_cell.length_b   1.000
_cell.length_c   1.000
_cell.angle_alpha   90.00
_cell.angle_beta   90.00
_cell.angle_gamma   90.00
#
_symmetry.space_group_name_H-M   'P 1'
#
loop_
_entity.id
_entity.type
_entity.pdbx_description
1 polymer ?
#
loop_
_entity_poly.entity_id
_entity_poly.type
_entity_poly.pdbx_seq_one_letter_code
_entity_poly.pdbx_strand_id
1 'polypeptide(L)'
;MSFKDVIYAENAKLQPDYLSNTDKKALFERSKYYILFQEIKTKLQPQLEQSEEIMGYLPMTNEGNSGMMTSGLMGMGYARNKQARNYVTTFHDTRGNRLLIFTSTRLIFLTVLDFFEMNHFSSFAYDKIKGITTKKWSIRYRDEKHQRQTVNWYFLDFAAGTKIFSEVLTEKEMMLFKNNWQNIEKMKSIPETRKVLRNQKMDMVFSNVKIWFSLLQGVNVLFIILAILLILAVLFMLGPGKTLFDAIGFPTYQFFYLPLASVFDMLLKIF
;
A
#
# COMPACT_ATOMS: atom_id res chain seq x y z
N MET A 1 9.62 42.04 13.49
CA MET A 1 10.66 41.26 14.18
C MET A 1 11.92 42.12 14.19
N SER A 2 12.48 42.45 15.35
CA SER A 2 13.67 43.32 15.46
C SER A 2 14.96 42.50 15.42
N PHE A 3 16.08 43.14 15.09
CA PHE A 3 17.41 42.49 15.13
C PHE A 3 17.73 41.91 16.52
N LYS A 4 17.31 42.58 17.60
CA LYS A 4 17.49 42.10 18.97
C LYS A 4 16.73 40.79 19.21
N ASP A 5 15.52 40.65 18.67
CA ASP A 5 14.72 39.42 18.81
C ASP A 5 15.40 38.23 18.13
N VAL A 6 16.06 38.47 16.98
CA VAL A 6 16.85 37.43 16.29
C VAL A 6 18.05 37.02 17.13
N ILE A 7 18.83 37.97 17.68
CA ILE A 7 19.99 37.67 18.52
C ILE A 7 19.59 36.95 19.81
N TYR A 8 18.48 37.31 20.44
CA TYR A 8 17.99 36.59 21.62
C TYR A 8 17.52 35.17 21.28
N ALA A 9 16.89 34.96 20.13
CA ALA A 9 16.53 33.63 19.66
C ALA A 9 17.78 32.77 19.36
N GLU A 10 18.83 33.34 18.78
CA GLU A 10 20.11 32.64 18.56
C GLU A 10 20.85 32.33 19.86
N ASN A 11 20.89 33.27 20.82
CA ASN A 11 21.51 33.02 22.13
C ASN A 11 20.77 31.94 22.93
N ALA A 12 19.44 31.87 22.80
CA ALA A 12 18.65 30.79 23.38
C ALA A 12 19.09 29.43 22.82
N LYS A 13 19.38 29.33 21.52
CA LYS A 13 19.85 28.08 20.86
C LYS A 13 21.15 27.51 21.41
N LEU A 14 21.99 28.36 21.99
CA LEU A 14 23.29 27.99 22.53
C LEU A 14 23.19 27.42 23.96
N GLN A 15 22.01 27.49 24.60
CA GLN A 15 21.82 26.95 25.95
C GLN A 15 21.72 25.41 25.91
N PRO A 16 22.33 24.68 26.87
CA PRO A 16 22.31 23.21 26.92
C PRO A 16 20.89 22.60 26.91
N ASP A 17 19.94 23.33 27.50
CA ASP A 17 18.54 22.95 27.69
C ASP A 17 17.60 23.56 26.63
N TYR A 18 18.14 24.21 25.60
CA TYR A 18 17.34 24.87 24.57
C TYR A 18 16.36 23.93 23.87
N LEU A 19 16.79 22.71 23.60
CA LEU A 19 15.93 21.66 23.03
C LEU A 19 15.61 20.66 24.12
N SER A 20 14.31 20.43 24.34
CA SER A 20 13.87 19.28 25.14
C SER A 20 14.35 17.98 24.48
N ASN A 21 14.41 16.88 25.23
CA ASN A 21 14.73 15.57 24.66
C ASN A 21 13.76 15.18 23.53
N THR A 22 12.51 15.63 23.59
CA THR A 22 11.52 15.45 22.52
C THR A 22 11.88 16.24 21.28
N ASP A 23 12.31 17.50 21.43
CA ASP A 23 12.72 18.34 20.30
C ASP A 23 14.01 17.84 19.65
N LYS A 24 14.97 17.35 20.46
CA LYS A 24 16.19 16.69 19.96
C LYS A 24 15.86 15.47 19.12
N LYS A 25 14.95 14.61 19.58
CA LYS A 25 14.46 13.44 18.81
C LYS A 25 13.75 13.86 17.53
N ALA A 26 12.86 14.84 17.59
CA ALA A 26 12.14 15.33 16.42
C ALA A 26 13.09 15.95 15.38
N LEU A 27 14.09 16.73 15.82
CA LEU A 27 15.13 17.31 14.96
C LEU A 27 15.98 16.21 14.31
N PHE A 28 16.36 15.19 15.07
CA PHE A 28 17.11 14.04 14.56
C PHE A 28 16.33 13.30 13.47
N GLU A 29 15.06 12.95 13.71
CA GLU A 29 14.24 12.28 12.71
C GLU A 29 14.01 13.15 11.46
N ARG A 30 13.74 14.45 11.63
CA ARG A 30 13.64 15.39 10.49
C ARG A 30 14.92 15.43 9.66
N SER A 31 16.07 15.47 10.31
CA SER A 31 17.37 15.48 9.65
C SER A 31 17.61 14.19 8.88
N LYS A 32 17.25 13.05 9.47
CA LYS A 32 17.34 11.72 8.84
C LYS A 32 16.48 11.62 7.57
N TYR A 33 15.22 12.04 7.61
CA TYR A 33 14.36 12.06 6.41
C TYR A 33 14.81 13.09 5.37
N TYR A 34 15.37 14.23 5.80
CA TYR A 34 15.94 15.21 4.89
C TYR A 34 17.14 14.63 4.13
N ILE A 35 18.05 13.93 4.82
CA ILE A 35 19.19 13.24 4.19
C ILE A 35 18.69 12.20 3.19
N LEU A 36 17.73 11.36 3.58
CA LEU A 36 17.11 10.38 2.68
C LEU A 36 16.56 11.04 1.40
N PHE A 37 15.86 12.16 1.55
CA PHE A 37 15.31 12.88 0.41
C PHE A 37 16.40 13.43 -0.52
N GLN A 38 17.51 13.94 0.03
CA GLN A 38 18.65 14.39 -0.79
C GLN A 38 19.33 13.22 -1.52
N GLU A 39 19.46 12.06 -0.88
CA GLU A 39 19.99 10.85 -1.52
C GLU A 39 19.10 10.41 -2.70
N ILE A 40 17.78 10.42 -2.51
CA ILE A 40 16.82 10.10 -3.58
C ILE A 40 16.99 11.08 -4.74
N LYS A 41 17.02 12.38 -4.47
CA LYS A 41 17.21 13.41 -5.51
C LYS A 41 18.52 13.21 -6.27
N THR A 42 19.61 12.98 -5.55
CA THR A 42 20.95 12.79 -6.15
C THR A 42 20.98 11.56 -7.07
N LYS A 43 20.36 10.46 -6.64
CA LYS A 43 20.29 9.22 -7.42
C LYS A 43 19.31 9.31 -8.59
N LEU A 44 18.24 10.10 -8.47
CA LEU A 44 17.24 10.31 -9.52
C LEU A 44 17.74 11.26 -10.62
N GLN A 45 18.50 12.30 -10.27
CA GLN A 45 18.97 13.32 -11.21
C GLN A 45 19.55 12.77 -12.53
N PRO A 46 20.45 11.76 -12.55
CA PRO A 46 20.98 11.22 -13.81
C PRO A 46 19.97 10.43 -14.64
N GLN A 47 18.75 10.19 -14.15
CA GLN A 47 17.68 9.44 -14.82
C GLN A 47 16.62 10.35 -15.42
N LEU A 48 16.72 11.65 -15.17
CA LEU A 48 15.92 12.68 -15.80
C LEU A 48 16.51 13.02 -17.16
N GLU A 49 15.65 13.37 -18.12
CA GLU A 49 16.12 13.94 -19.38
C GLU A 49 16.81 15.29 -19.13
N GLN A 50 17.71 15.71 -20.02
CA GLN A 50 18.55 16.90 -19.81
C GLN A 50 17.75 18.20 -19.61
N SER A 51 16.52 18.27 -20.15
CA SER A 51 15.57 19.37 -19.99
C SER A 51 14.37 19.05 -19.09
N GLU A 52 14.40 17.92 -18.38
CA GLU A 52 13.34 17.51 -17.48
C GLU A 52 13.58 18.11 -16.09
N GLU A 53 12.70 19.04 -15.69
CA GLU A 53 12.78 19.70 -14.39
C GLU A 53 11.81 19.05 -13.40
N ILE A 54 12.22 18.91 -12.14
CA ILE A 54 11.32 18.47 -11.08
C ILE A 54 10.49 19.67 -10.60
N MET A 55 9.18 19.58 -10.78
CA MET A 55 8.21 20.64 -10.49
C MET A 55 7.56 20.47 -9.10
N GLY A 56 7.58 19.26 -8.54
CA GLY A 56 6.96 19.01 -7.24
C GLY A 56 7.16 17.60 -6.71
N TYR A 57 6.79 17.43 -5.44
CA TYR A 57 6.88 16.16 -4.71
C TYR A 57 5.60 15.94 -3.91
N LEU A 58 5.10 14.72 -3.92
CA LEU A 58 4.01 14.25 -3.07
C LEU A 58 4.53 13.05 -2.27
N PRO A 59 4.78 13.22 -0.95
CA PRO A 59 5.11 12.10 -0.09
C PRO A 59 3.89 11.20 0.05
N MET A 60 4.12 9.89 -0.02
CA MET A 60 3.07 8.89 0.11
C MET A 60 3.52 7.89 1.16
N THR A 61 3.05 8.05 2.40
CA THR A 61 3.38 7.18 3.53
C THR A 61 2.14 6.42 3.99
N ASN A 62 2.34 5.21 4.54
CA ASN A 62 1.23 4.34 4.93
C ASN A 62 0.33 4.90 6.05
N GLU A 63 0.75 5.97 6.75
CA GLU A 63 -0.04 6.61 7.79
C GLU A 63 -1.32 7.28 7.23
N GLY A 64 -1.37 7.59 5.93
CA GLY A 64 -2.53 8.17 5.26
C GLY A 64 -2.90 7.52 3.91
N ASN A 65 -2.00 6.70 3.34
CA ASN A 65 -2.20 6.06 2.05
C ASN A 65 -2.41 4.55 2.18
N SER A 66 -3.29 3.98 1.36
CA SER A 66 -3.59 2.54 1.41
C SER A 66 -2.39 1.66 1.04
N GLY A 67 -1.56 2.12 0.10
CA GLY A 67 -0.46 1.33 -0.47
C GLY A 67 -0.91 0.04 -1.15
N MET A 68 -2.22 -0.22 -1.25
CA MET A 68 -2.76 -1.53 -1.57
C MET A 68 -2.50 -1.92 -3.02
N MET A 69 -2.44 -0.94 -3.93
CA MET A 69 -2.22 -1.18 -5.36
C MET A 69 -0.84 -0.72 -5.86
N THR A 70 -0.15 0.16 -5.12
CA THR A 70 1.15 0.70 -5.53
C THR A 70 2.35 -0.01 -4.92
N SER A 71 2.16 -0.85 -3.89
CA SER A 71 3.24 -1.58 -3.21
C SER A 71 3.54 -2.98 -3.80
N GLY A 72 2.95 -3.33 -4.94
CA GLY A 72 3.13 -4.64 -5.58
C GLY A 72 2.42 -5.80 -4.85
N LEU A 73 2.19 -6.91 -5.57
CA LEU A 73 1.39 -8.05 -5.11
C LEU A 73 2.05 -8.88 -3.98
N MET A 74 3.32 -8.63 -3.67
CA MET A 74 4.12 -9.44 -2.74
C MET A 74 4.64 -8.70 -1.50
N GLY A 75 4.46 -7.36 -1.40
CA GLY A 75 4.62 -6.57 -0.17
C GLY A 75 5.95 -6.65 0.61
N MET A 76 6.91 -7.44 0.15
CA MET A 76 8.19 -7.72 0.81
C MET A 76 9.30 -7.47 -0.21
N GLY A 77 9.69 -6.21 -0.36
CA GLY A 77 10.93 -5.89 -1.05
C GLY A 77 12.10 -6.46 -0.24
N TYR A 78 12.99 -7.22 -0.89
CA TYR A 78 14.18 -7.76 -0.25
C TYR A 78 15.36 -6.80 -0.43
N ALA A 79 15.89 -6.29 0.68
CA ALA A 79 17.10 -5.47 0.69
C ALA A 79 18.35 -6.35 0.58
N ARG A 80 18.93 -6.50 -0.61
CA ARG A 80 20.14 -7.31 -0.80
C ARG A 80 21.38 -6.43 -0.89
N ASN A 81 21.29 -5.27 -1.52
CA ASN A 81 22.46 -4.39 -1.67
C ASN A 81 22.72 -3.54 -0.41
N LYS A 82 23.94 -2.99 -0.28
CA LYS A 82 24.36 -2.23 0.91
C LYS A 82 23.46 -1.02 1.19
N GLN A 83 23.04 -0.31 0.14
CA GLN A 83 22.22 0.91 0.28
C GLN A 83 20.81 0.59 0.76
N ALA A 84 20.16 -0.42 0.16
CA ALA A 84 18.84 -0.89 0.56
C ALA A 84 18.84 -1.46 1.98
N ARG A 85 19.89 -2.22 2.37
CA ARG A 85 20.03 -2.70 3.75
C ARG A 85 20.17 -1.55 4.74
N ASN A 86 21.01 -0.57 4.44
CA ASN A 86 21.19 0.61 5.27
C ASN A 86 19.84 1.34 5.49
N TYR A 87 19.09 1.53 4.41
CA TYR A 87 17.74 2.10 4.48
C TYR A 87 16.81 1.31 5.41
N VAL A 88 16.69 -0.01 5.22
CA VAL A 88 15.81 -0.84 6.07
C VAL A 88 16.27 -0.80 7.53
N THR A 89 17.57 -0.83 7.80
CA THR A 89 18.09 -0.77 9.17
C THR A 89 17.86 0.59 9.83
N THR A 90 17.93 1.68 9.07
CA THR A 90 17.82 3.05 9.60
C THR A 90 16.37 3.50 9.75
N PHE A 91 15.49 3.10 8.83
CA PHE A 91 14.10 3.56 8.78
C PHE A 91 13.10 2.50 9.25
N HIS A 92 13.53 1.25 9.45
CA HIS A 92 12.66 0.11 9.78
C HIS A 92 11.46 -0.04 8.84
N ASP A 93 11.67 0.37 7.58
CA ASP A 93 10.63 0.42 6.58
C ASP A 93 11.03 -0.35 5.32
N THR A 94 10.10 -1.13 4.80
CA THR A 94 10.26 -1.93 3.58
C THR A 94 9.26 -1.55 2.49
N ARG A 95 8.30 -0.66 2.77
CA ARG A 95 7.15 -0.40 1.89
C ARG A 95 6.56 1.00 1.99
N GLY A 96 6.61 1.58 3.18
CA GLY A 96 5.86 2.76 3.58
C GLY A 96 6.29 4.02 2.85
N ASN A 97 7.59 4.29 2.77
CA ASN A 97 8.10 5.51 2.17
C ASN A 97 8.05 5.39 0.64
N ARG A 98 7.07 6.07 0.06
CA ARG A 98 6.86 6.18 -1.37
C ARG A 98 6.79 7.65 -1.74
N LEU A 99 7.13 7.94 -2.99
CA LEU A 99 7.19 9.30 -3.48
C LEU A 99 6.63 9.36 -4.89
N LEU A 100 5.67 10.27 -5.09
CA LEU A 100 5.24 10.69 -6.42
C LEU A 100 5.89 12.03 -6.73
N ILE A 101 6.70 12.05 -7.78
CA ILE A 101 7.46 13.20 -8.24
C ILE A 101 6.80 13.70 -9.50
N PHE A 102 6.59 15.02 -9.57
CA PHE A 102 6.05 15.69 -10.73
C PHE A 102 7.20 16.35 -11.47
N THR A 103 7.35 16.05 -12.76
CA THR A 103 8.35 16.71 -13.61
C THR A 103 7.67 17.57 -14.66
N SER A 104 8.44 18.26 -15.50
CA SER A 104 7.89 18.99 -16.64
C SER A 104 7.30 18.06 -17.72
N THR A 105 7.62 16.76 -17.71
CA THR A 105 7.27 15.83 -18.80
C THR A 105 6.47 14.58 -18.36
N ARG A 106 6.61 14.11 -17.11
CA ARG A 106 5.97 12.89 -16.64
C ARG A 106 5.78 12.87 -15.12
N LEU A 107 4.97 11.94 -14.64
CA LEU A 107 4.97 11.55 -13.23
C LEU A 107 5.97 10.42 -13.02
N ILE A 108 6.71 10.48 -11.92
CA ILE A 108 7.61 9.42 -11.48
C ILE A 108 7.13 8.94 -10.12
N PHE A 109 6.73 7.68 -10.03
CA PHE A 109 6.40 7.02 -8.78
C PHE A 109 7.52 6.07 -8.39
N LEU A 110 7.98 6.16 -7.14
CA LEU A 110 8.97 5.24 -6.60
C LEU A 110 8.60 4.79 -5.19
N THR A 111 8.94 3.54 -4.89
CA THR A 111 9.10 3.02 -3.53
C THR A 111 10.57 3.17 -3.18
N VAL A 112 10.90 3.78 -2.04
CA VAL A 112 12.30 4.10 -1.69
C VAL A 112 13.17 2.85 -1.67
N LEU A 113 12.66 1.74 -1.12
CA LEU A 113 13.39 0.48 -1.08
C LEU A 113 13.72 -0.05 -2.49
N ASP A 114 12.74 -0.15 -3.38
CA ASP A 114 12.93 -0.68 -4.74
C ASP A 114 13.87 0.22 -5.57
N PHE A 115 13.79 1.53 -5.35
CA PHE A 115 14.66 2.50 -5.99
C PHE A 115 16.12 2.34 -5.53
N PHE A 116 16.35 2.08 -4.25
CA PHE A 116 17.70 1.81 -3.75
C PHE A 116 18.21 0.44 -4.14
N GLU A 117 17.36 -0.58 -4.15
CA GLU A 117 17.71 -1.97 -4.47
C GLU A 117 18.02 -2.17 -5.96
N MET A 118 17.13 -1.73 -6.85
CA MET A 118 17.16 -2.06 -8.28
C MET A 118 17.18 -0.83 -9.20
N ASN A 119 17.26 0.37 -8.64
CA ASN A 119 17.09 1.61 -9.41
C ASN A 119 15.74 1.67 -10.15
N HIS A 120 14.71 1.04 -9.56
CA HIS A 120 13.42 0.88 -10.19
C HIS A 120 12.47 2.02 -9.79
N PHE A 121 11.78 2.57 -10.80
CA PHE A 121 10.69 3.52 -10.63
C PHE A 121 9.66 3.38 -11.77
N SER A 122 8.43 3.77 -11.51
CA SER A 122 7.36 3.80 -12.48
C SER A 122 7.19 5.20 -13.05
N SER A 123 7.52 5.35 -14.33
CA SER A 123 7.29 6.59 -15.09
C SER A 123 5.98 6.57 -15.87
N PHE A 124 5.22 7.68 -15.80
CA PHE A 124 3.94 7.91 -16.46
C PHE A 124 4.00 9.21 -17.26
N ALA A 125 4.27 9.11 -18.56
CA ALA A 125 4.35 10.27 -19.45
C ALA A 125 2.98 10.95 -19.59
N TYR A 126 2.94 12.28 -19.49
CA TYR A 126 1.67 13.04 -19.46
C TYR A 126 0.83 12.87 -20.73
N ASP A 127 1.49 12.83 -21.88
CA ASP A 127 0.91 12.61 -23.21
C ASP A 127 0.15 11.26 -23.32
N LYS A 128 0.54 10.27 -22.52
CA LYS A 128 -0.09 8.93 -22.50
C LYS A 128 -1.22 8.81 -21.49
N ILE A 129 -1.44 9.82 -20.64
CA ILE A 129 -2.52 9.81 -19.65
C ILE A 129 -3.79 10.37 -20.29
N LYS A 130 -4.77 9.50 -20.51
CA LYS A 130 -6.05 9.90 -21.13
C LYS A 130 -6.96 10.69 -20.21
N GLY A 131 -6.80 10.52 -18.90
CA GLY A 131 -7.60 11.19 -17.90
C GLY A 131 -7.23 10.72 -16.50
N ILE A 132 -7.48 11.58 -15.52
CA ILE A 132 -7.27 11.27 -14.10
C ILE A 132 -8.65 11.16 -13.45
N THR A 133 -8.91 10.03 -12.81
CA THR A 133 -10.13 9.81 -12.03
C THR A 133 -9.85 10.13 -10.57
N THR A 134 -10.67 11.01 -9.99
CA THR A 134 -10.68 11.27 -8.55
C THR A 134 -12.04 10.91 -7.95
N LYS A 135 -12.06 10.28 -6.77
CA LYS A 135 -13.30 9.99 -6.06
C LYS A 135 -13.14 10.25 -4.57
N LYS A 136 -13.98 11.13 -4.03
CA LYS A 136 -14.02 11.43 -2.60
C LYS A 136 -14.83 10.37 -1.83
N TRP A 137 -14.30 9.93 -0.70
CA TRP A 137 -15.00 9.18 0.33
C TRP A 137 -14.89 9.95 1.64
N SER A 138 -16.01 10.20 2.32
CA SER A 138 -16.04 10.75 3.67
C SER A 138 -16.57 9.71 4.68
N ILE A 139 -15.88 9.54 5.79
CA ILE A 139 -16.36 8.77 6.95
C ILE A 139 -16.61 9.75 8.09
N ARG A 140 -17.78 9.63 8.72
CA ARG A 140 -18.11 10.38 9.93
C ARG A 140 -17.96 9.46 11.13
N TYR A 141 -17.19 9.86 12.12
CA TYR A 141 -17.07 9.15 13.39
C TYR A 141 -17.16 10.12 14.56
N ARG A 142 -17.40 9.59 15.75
CA ARG A 142 -17.28 10.36 16.99
C ARG A 142 -15.92 10.06 17.58
N ASP A 143 -15.17 11.11 17.90
CA ASP A 143 -13.92 10.94 18.64
C ASP A 143 -14.17 10.53 20.09
N GLU A 144 -13.10 10.27 20.83
CA GLU A 144 -13.15 9.92 22.26
C GLU A 144 -13.87 10.99 23.11
N LYS A 145 -13.89 12.25 22.64
CA LYS A 145 -14.60 13.38 23.25
C LYS A 145 -16.04 13.52 22.76
N HIS A 146 -16.57 12.52 22.06
CA HIS A 146 -17.91 12.48 21.47
C HIS A 146 -18.19 13.59 20.43
N GLN A 147 -17.16 14.28 19.95
CA GLN A 147 -17.28 15.29 18.92
C GLN A 147 -17.33 14.61 17.55
N ARG A 148 -18.19 15.12 16.67
CA ARG A 148 -18.35 14.60 15.31
C ARG A 148 -17.14 15.04 14.47
N GLN A 149 -16.33 14.07 14.07
CA GLN A 149 -15.23 14.27 13.13
C GLN A 149 -15.62 13.72 11.76
N THR A 150 -15.17 14.39 10.71
CA THR A 150 -15.30 13.90 9.32
C THR A 150 -13.90 13.74 8.75
N VAL A 151 -13.58 12.53 8.34
CA VAL A 151 -12.33 12.24 7.63
C VAL A 151 -12.63 12.03 6.15
N ASN A 152 -11.92 12.79 5.32
CA ASN A 152 -12.05 12.77 3.87
C ASN A 152 -10.84 12.06 3.25
N TRP A 153 -11.11 11.04 2.45
CA TRP A 153 -10.13 10.33 1.63
C TRP A 153 -10.48 10.51 0.15
N TYR A 154 -9.46 10.51 -0.69
CA TYR A 154 -9.61 10.69 -2.13
C TYR A 154 -8.93 9.56 -2.86
N PHE A 155 -9.69 8.76 -3.60
CA PHE A 155 -9.13 7.80 -4.53
C PHE A 155 -8.60 8.54 -5.76
N LEU A 156 -7.32 8.35 -6.09
CA LEU A 156 -6.65 8.88 -7.26
C LEU A 156 -6.29 7.72 -8.18
N ASP A 157 -6.72 7.79 -9.43
CA ASP A 157 -6.47 6.73 -10.40
C ASP A 157 -6.22 7.28 -11.81
N PHE A 158 -5.17 6.78 -12.47
CA PHE A 158 -4.92 7.05 -13.88
C PHE A 158 -4.10 5.92 -14.52
N ALA A 159 -4.06 5.88 -15.85
CA ALA A 159 -3.21 4.97 -16.60
C ALA A 159 -2.39 5.74 -17.66
N ALA A 160 -1.16 5.29 -17.88
CA ALA A 160 -0.29 5.75 -18.96
C ALA A 160 0.24 4.53 -19.73
N GLY A 161 -0.27 4.31 -20.94
CA GLY A 161 0.06 3.09 -21.70
C GLY A 161 -0.47 1.84 -21.00
N THR A 162 0.45 0.95 -20.60
CA THR A 162 0.18 -0.31 -19.86
C THR A 162 0.34 -0.16 -18.35
N LYS A 163 0.80 1.00 -17.86
CA LYS A 163 1.02 1.23 -16.43
C LYS A 163 -0.20 1.87 -15.80
N ILE A 164 -0.57 1.38 -14.63
CA ILE A 164 -1.70 1.84 -13.84
C ILE A 164 -1.16 2.43 -12.53
N PHE A 165 -1.72 3.57 -12.13
CA PHE A 165 -1.52 4.16 -10.81
C PHE A 165 -2.87 4.26 -10.13
N SER A 166 -2.97 3.74 -8.91
CA SER A 166 -4.18 3.77 -8.10
C SER A 166 -3.80 3.90 -6.62
N GLU A 167 -4.24 4.97 -5.96
CA GLU A 167 -3.96 5.17 -4.54
C GLU A 167 -5.08 5.93 -3.82
N VAL A 168 -5.18 5.74 -2.50
CA VAL A 168 -5.99 6.59 -1.62
C VAL A 168 -5.11 7.68 -1.02
N LEU A 169 -5.49 8.93 -1.23
CA LEU A 169 -4.83 10.13 -0.72
C LEU A 169 -5.62 10.76 0.42
N THR A 170 -4.92 11.39 1.36
CA THR A 170 -5.52 12.31 2.33
C THR A 170 -5.98 13.59 1.64
N GLU A 171 -6.82 14.39 2.31
CA GLU A 171 -7.27 15.68 1.78
C GLU A 171 -6.11 16.63 1.48
N LYS A 172 -5.10 16.67 2.36
CA LYS A 172 -3.89 17.49 2.17
C LYS A 172 -3.09 17.06 0.94
N GLU A 173 -2.90 15.76 0.77
CA GLU A 173 -2.21 15.19 -0.39
C GLU A 173 -2.97 15.43 -1.69
N MET A 174 -4.29 15.27 -1.68
CA MET A 174 -5.12 15.53 -2.87
C MET A 174 -5.05 17.00 -3.28
N MET A 175 -5.05 17.94 -2.32
CA MET A 175 -4.87 19.36 -2.62
C MET A 175 -3.49 19.63 -3.22
N LEU A 176 -2.43 19.04 -2.67
CA LEU A 176 -1.08 19.17 -3.22
C LEU A 176 -0.99 18.59 -4.64
N PHE A 177 -1.62 17.43 -4.88
CA PHE A 177 -1.72 16.84 -6.20
C PHE A 177 -2.46 17.77 -7.17
N LYS A 178 -3.63 18.31 -6.80
CA LYS A 178 -4.39 19.24 -7.66
C LYS A 178 -3.62 20.53 -7.94
N ASN A 179 -2.88 21.05 -6.96
CA ASN A 179 -2.04 22.22 -7.16
C ASN A 179 -0.94 21.96 -8.21
N ASN A 180 -0.20 20.85 -8.09
CA ASN A 180 0.80 20.48 -9.09
C ASN A 180 0.15 20.22 -10.47
N TRP A 181 -1.00 19.54 -10.50
CA TRP A 181 -1.76 19.29 -11.73
C TRP A 181 -2.11 20.59 -12.48
N GLN A 182 -2.57 21.61 -11.76
CA GLN A 182 -2.97 22.88 -12.37
C GLN A 182 -1.79 23.75 -12.81
N ASN A 183 -0.64 23.62 -12.15
CA ASN A 183 0.53 24.46 -12.38
C ASN A 183 1.52 23.89 -13.41
N ILE A 184 1.48 22.59 -13.68
CA ILE A 184 2.35 21.95 -14.67
C ILE A 184 1.65 21.93 -16.03
N GLU A 185 2.21 22.63 -17.01
CA GLU A 185 1.58 22.88 -18.32
C GLU A 185 1.11 21.59 -19.02
N LYS A 186 1.99 20.59 -19.16
CA LYS A 186 1.64 19.31 -19.79
C LYS A 186 0.58 18.54 -18.99
N MET A 187 0.64 18.60 -17.66
CA MET A 187 -0.30 17.90 -16.79
C MET A 187 -1.69 18.55 -16.80
N LYS A 188 -1.76 19.88 -16.88
CA LYS A 188 -3.00 20.66 -16.91
C LYS A 188 -3.92 20.28 -18.06
N SER A 189 -3.35 19.82 -19.18
CA SER A 189 -4.10 19.34 -20.35
C SER A 189 -4.87 18.03 -20.11
N ILE A 190 -4.52 17.27 -19.08
CA ILE A 190 -5.15 15.99 -18.76
C ILE A 190 -6.52 16.26 -18.12
N PRO A 191 -7.62 15.70 -18.64
CA PRO A 191 -8.95 15.93 -18.10
C PRO A 191 -9.22 15.14 -16.81
N GLU A 192 -9.98 15.75 -15.88
CA GLU A 192 -10.58 15.03 -14.76
C GLU A 192 -11.79 14.22 -15.26
N THR A 193 -11.80 12.92 -14.97
CA THR A 193 -12.79 11.98 -15.50
C THR A 193 -13.51 11.28 -14.36
N ARG A 194 -14.79 10.96 -14.56
CA ARG A 194 -15.58 10.19 -13.58
C ARG A 194 -15.38 8.68 -13.67
N LYS A 195 -14.89 8.21 -14.82
CA LYS A 195 -14.66 6.78 -15.11
C LYS A 195 -13.20 6.58 -15.43
N VAL A 196 -12.66 5.49 -14.92
CA VAL A 196 -11.28 5.08 -15.18
C VAL A 196 -11.10 4.79 -16.67
N LEU A 197 -10.24 5.56 -17.33
CA LEU A 197 -9.90 5.36 -18.74
C LEU A 197 -8.66 4.45 -18.81
N ARG A 198 -8.87 3.19 -19.21
CA ARG A 198 -7.78 2.21 -19.47
C ARG A 198 -7.56 2.03 -20.97
N ASN A 199 -6.33 1.67 -21.35
CA ASN A 199 -6.01 1.36 -22.74
C ASN A 199 -6.41 -0.08 -23.13
N GLN A 200 -6.33 -1.02 -22.20
CA GLN A 200 -6.68 -2.42 -22.46
C GLN A 200 -8.05 -2.76 -21.87
N LYS A 201 -8.93 -3.37 -22.67
CA LYS A 201 -10.27 -3.79 -22.25
C LYS A 201 -10.22 -4.83 -21.11
N MET A 202 -9.13 -5.61 -21.04
CA MET A 202 -8.92 -6.64 -20.01
C MET A 202 -8.61 -6.04 -18.63
N ASP A 203 -7.94 -4.88 -18.56
CA ASP A 203 -7.68 -4.18 -17.30
C ASP A 203 -8.98 -3.73 -16.61
N MET A 204 -10.02 -3.47 -17.40
CA MET A 204 -11.35 -3.10 -16.90
C MET A 204 -12.05 -4.26 -16.16
N VAL A 205 -11.70 -5.51 -16.51
CA VAL A 205 -12.19 -6.72 -15.85
C VAL A 205 -11.43 -6.96 -14.54
N PHE A 206 -10.09 -6.84 -14.57
CA PHE A 206 -9.25 -7.03 -13.39
C PHE A 206 -9.32 -5.88 -12.37
N SER A 207 -9.68 -4.66 -12.78
CA SER A 207 -9.86 -3.53 -11.85
C SER A 207 -11.22 -3.51 -11.14
N ASN A 208 -12.14 -4.42 -11.50
CA ASN A 208 -13.46 -4.45 -10.89
C ASN A 208 -13.41 -5.25 -9.59
N VAL A 209 -13.14 -4.56 -8.49
CA VAL A 209 -13.10 -5.13 -7.13
C VAL A 209 -14.37 -5.92 -6.79
N LYS A 210 -15.54 -5.52 -7.32
CA LYS A 210 -16.80 -6.24 -7.12
C LYS A 210 -16.79 -7.62 -7.80
N ILE A 211 -16.17 -7.73 -8.98
CA ILE A 211 -16.01 -9.02 -9.68
C ILE A 211 -15.07 -9.90 -8.87
N TRP A 212 -13.92 -9.40 -8.43
CA TRP A 212 -12.99 -10.17 -7.59
C TRP A 212 -13.60 -10.65 -6.28
N PHE A 213 -14.35 -9.79 -5.60
CA PHE A 213 -15.03 -10.16 -4.35
C PHE A 213 -16.10 -11.23 -4.60
N SER A 214 -16.87 -11.11 -5.69
CA SER A 214 -17.84 -12.13 -6.11
C SER A 214 -17.17 -13.44 -6.53
N LEU A 215 -15.98 -13.38 -7.14
CA LEU A 215 -15.22 -14.54 -7.60
C LEU A 215 -14.58 -15.28 -6.42
N LEU A 216 -14.05 -14.54 -5.44
CA LEU A 216 -13.59 -15.10 -4.16
C LEU A 216 -14.72 -15.76 -3.38
N GLN A 217 -15.90 -15.13 -3.33
CA GLN A 217 -17.08 -15.76 -2.74
C GLN A 217 -17.50 -17.03 -3.50
N GLY A 218 -17.46 -17.01 -4.83
CA GLY A 218 -17.73 -18.19 -5.66
C GLY A 218 -16.73 -19.32 -5.41
N VAL A 219 -15.44 -19.00 -5.28
CA VAL A 219 -14.38 -19.97 -4.94
C VAL A 219 -14.58 -20.53 -3.53
N ASN A 220 -14.93 -19.69 -2.55
CA ASN A 220 -15.24 -20.17 -1.20
C ASN A 220 -16.45 -21.09 -1.18
N VAL A 221 -17.52 -20.76 -1.91
CA VAL A 221 -18.69 -21.64 -2.05
C VAL A 221 -18.30 -22.95 -2.74
N LEU A 222 -17.45 -22.91 -3.77
CA LEU A 222 -16.92 -24.12 -4.42
C LEU A 222 -16.13 -25.00 -3.44
N PHE A 223 -15.27 -24.41 -2.60
CA PHE A 223 -14.53 -25.15 -1.57
C PHE A 223 -15.46 -25.74 -0.50
N ILE A 224 -16.51 -25.02 -0.11
CA ILE A 224 -17.54 -25.53 0.81
C ILE A 224 -18.27 -26.73 0.17
N ILE A 225 -18.66 -26.63 -1.10
CA ILE A 225 -19.31 -27.73 -1.83
C ILE A 225 -18.37 -28.92 -1.97
N LEU A 226 -17.10 -28.71 -2.32
CA LEU A 226 -16.08 -29.75 -2.39
C LEU A 226 -15.87 -30.42 -1.02
N ALA A 227 -15.84 -29.65 0.06
CA ALA A 227 -15.72 -30.19 1.42
C ALA A 227 -16.95 -31.04 1.78
N ILE A 228 -18.17 -30.57 1.46
CA ILE A 228 -19.41 -31.33 1.66
C ILE A 228 -19.40 -32.62 0.83
N LEU A 229 -19.02 -32.55 -0.44
CA LEU A 229 -18.92 -33.74 -1.31
C LEU A 229 -17.87 -34.73 -0.80
N LEU A 230 -16.76 -34.25 -0.25
CA LEU A 230 -15.72 -35.09 0.34
C LEU A 230 -16.23 -35.76 1.63
N ILE A 231 -16.92 -35.02 2.50
CA ILE A 231 -17.59 -35.57 3.70
C ILE A 231 -18.64 -36.61 3.30
N LEU A 232 -19.46 -36.34 2.28
CA LEU A 232 -20.45 -37.28 1.77
C LEU A 232 -19.81 -38.51 1.13
N ALA A 233 -18.72 -38.36 0.37
CA ALA A 233 -17.98 -39.48 -0.20
C ALA A 233 -17.37 -40.38 0.89
N VAL A 234 -16.89 -39.79 2.00
CA VAL A 234 -16.42 -40.50 3.18
C VAL A 234 -17.56 -41.20 3.92
N LEU A 235 -18.69 -40.51 4.16
CA LEU A 235 -19.84 -41.06 4.89
C LEU A 235 -20.58 -42.17 4.13
N PHE A 236 -20.65 -42.08 2.79
CA PHE A 236 -21.40 -43.03 1.97
C PHE A 236 -20.51 -44.07 1.25
N MET A 237 -19.19 -44.06 1.46
CA MET A 237 -18.23 -44.99 0.86
C MET A 237 -18.43 -45.22 -0.66
N LEU A 238 -18.83 -44.19 -1.39
CA LEU A 238 -19.06 -44.25 -2.84
C LEU A 238 -17.92 -43.52 -3.56
N GLY A 239 -17.10 -44.28 -4.30
CA GLY A 239 -16.00 -43.76 -5.12
C GLY A 239 -14.59 -43.94 -4.51
N PRO A 240 -13.54 -43.32 -5.09
CA PRO A 240 -12.12 -43.57 -4.79
C PRO A 240 -11.67 -43.25 -3.35
N GLY A 241 -12.58 -42.75 -2.49
CA GLY A 241 -12.37 -42.68 -1.04
C GLY A 241 -12.22 -44.05 -0.39
N LYS A 242 -12.84 -45.11 -0.92
CA LYS A 242 -12.61 -46.50 -0.46
C LYS A 242 -11.13 -46.90 -0.61
N THR A 243 -10.54 -46.63 -1.77
CA THR A 243 -9.14 -47.01 -2.08
C THR A 243 -8.09 -46.21 -1.32
N LEU A 244 -8.38 -44.96 -0.91
CA LEU A 244 -7.48 -44.16 -0.07
C LEU A 244 -7.46 -44.66 1.39
N PHE A 245 -8.58 -45.18 1.91
CA PHE A 245 -8.65 -45.76 3.25
C PHE A 245 -8.13 -47.20 3.31
N ASP A 246 -8.22 -47.98 2.23
CA ASP A 246 -7.57 -49.30 2.15
C ASP A 246 -6.03 -49.20 2.11
N ALA A 247 -5.49 -48.08 1.59
CA ALA A 247 -4.05 -47.80 1.57
C ALA A 247 -3.52 -47.26 2.91
N ILE A 248 -4.39 -46.65 3.73
CA ILE A 248 -4.08 -46.31 5.12
C ILE A 248 -4.41 -47.56 5.93
N GLY A 249 -3.47 -48.51 5.98
CA GLY A 249 -3.57 -49.68 6.83
C GLY A 249 -3.76 -49.25 8.29
N PHE A 250 -5.01 -49.15 8.73
CA PHE A 250 -5.32 -49.04 10.15
C PHE A 250 -4.94 -50.38 10.77
N PRO A 251 -3.96 -50.42 11.69
CA PRO A 251 -3.66 -51.66 12.39
C PRO A 251 -4.95 -52.08 13.09
N THR A 252 -5.37 -53.31 12.82
CA THR A 252 -6.52 -53.96 13.43
C THR A 252 -6.30 -54.02 14.94
N TYR A 253 -6.68 -52.95 15.65
CA TYR A 253 -6.83 -52.96 17.09
C TYR A 253 -8.32 -52.98 17.41
N GLN A 254 -8.65 -53.99 18.20
CA GLN A 254 -9.95 -54.26 18.81
C GLN A 254 -10.56 -52.97 19.39
N PHE A 255 -11.45 -52.32 18.64
CA PHE A 255 -12.29 -51.23 19.12
C PHE A 255 -13.77 -51.65 19.24
N PHE A 256 -14.02 -52.93 19.49
CA PHE A 256 -15.39 -53.47 19.63
C PHE A 256 -15.91 -53.52 21.07
N TYR A 257 -15.23 -52.89 22.03
CA TYR A 257 -15.72 -52.75 23.40
C TYR A 257 -15.45 -51.36 23.96
N LEU A 258 -16.21 -50.37 23.49
CA LEU A 258 -16.45 -49.15 24.25
C LEU A 258 -17.97 -48.93 24.32
N PRO A 259 -18.55 -48.77 25.52
CA PRO A 259 -19.97 -48.51 25.67
C PRO A 259 -20.30 -47.14 25.04
N LEU A 260 -21.43 -47.08 24.33
CA LEU A 260 -21.95 -45.97 23.52
C LEU A 260 -22.02 -44.58 24.19
N ALA A 261 -21.62 -44.44 25.46
CA ALA A 261 -21.72 -43.18 26.21
C ALA A 261 -20.58 -42.18 25.96
N SER A 262 -19.44 -42.56 25.37
CA SER A 262 -18.25 -41.67 25.36
C SER A 262 -18.05 -40.80 24.12
N VAL A 263 -18.85 -40.94 23.06
CA VAL A 263 -18.64 -40.16 21.82
C VAL A 263 -19.23 -38.75 21.94
N PHE A 264 -20.32 -38.57 22.69
CA PHE A 264 -20.93 -37.25 22.92
C PHE A 264 -20.13 -36.39 23.92
N ASP A 265 -19.49 -37.01 24.92
CA ASP A 265 -18.68 -36.30 25.92
C ASP A 265 -17.37 -35.72 25.35
N MET A 266 -16.87 -36.29 24.23
CA MET A 266 -15.64 -35.83 23.60
C MET A 266 -15.84 -34.59 22.72
N LEU A 267 -17.06 -34.39 22.17
CA LEU A 267 -17.40 -33.23 21.35
C LEU A 267 -17.63 -31.95 22.17
N LEU A 268 -17.92 -32.06 23.46
CA LEU A 268 -18.19 -30.93 24.36
C LEU A 268 -16.94 -30.35 25.05
N LYS A 269 -15.76 -30.96 24.89
CA LYS A 269 -14.48 -30.47 25.46
C LYS A 269 -13.61 -29.68 24.48
N ILE A 270 -14.09 -29.43 23.27
CA ILE A 270 -13.37 -28.68 22.22
C ILE A 270 -14.02 -27.30 21.95
N PHE A 271 -14.97 -26.88 22.81
CA PHE A 271 -15.46 -25.50 22.89
C PHE A 271 -15.17 -24.90 24.27
#